data_AF-A0A927AM17-F1
#
_entry.id   AF-A0A927AM17-F1
#
_cell.length_a   1.000
_cell.length_b   1.000
_cell.length_c   1.000
_cell.angle_alpha   90.00
_cell.angle_beta   90.00
_cell.angle_gamma   90.00
#
_symmetry.space_group_name_H-M   'P 1'
#
loop_
_entity.id
_entity.type
_entity.pdbx_description
1 polymer ?
#
loop_
_entity_poly.entity_id
_entity_poly.type
_entity_poly.pdbx_seq_one_letter_code
_entity_poly.pdbx_strand_id
1 'polypeptide(L)'
;MNLKTIRKWLIVGAAEVLLSLVLLSVAPIFLNSNKPAIGFAIWLAVPSLLGSSGLYVGLRAADAKKARTLFLKRFPEYDAIALAEFLDISSQQVLESLEMLDVLQSDPDFQALHLTPMELLKGIKKR
;
A
#
# COMPACT_ATOMS: atom_id res chain seq x y z
N MET A 1 4.37 3.37 9.68
CA MET A 1 3.67 4.38 8.85
C MET A 1 3.10 5.49 9.75
N ASN A 2 3.19 6.78 9.38
CA ASN A 2 2.70 7.87 10.24
C ASN A 2 1.16 7.90 10.29
N LEU A 3 0.56 8.06 11.47
CA LEU A 3 -0.90 8.17 11.65
C LEU A 3 -1.53 9.24 10.73
N LYS A 4 -0.79 10.33 10.46
CA LYS A 4 -1.19 11.38 9.52
C LYS A 4 -1.31 10.87 8.08
N THR A 5 -0.45 9.94 7.68
CA THR A 5 -0.47 9.33 6.34
C THR A 5 -1.71 8.46 6.19
N ILE A 6 -1.95 7.52 7.12
CA ILE A 6 -3.15 6.65 7.10
C ILE A 6 -4.43 7.47 7.02
N ARG A 7 -4.54 8.52 7.85
CA ARG A 7 -5.69 9.42 7.84
C ARG A 7 -5.87 10.12 6.50
N LYS A 8 -4.79 10.57 5.86
CA LYS A 8 -4.85 11.19 4.53
C LYS A 8 -5.38 10.21 3.48
N TRP A 9 -4.89 8.97 3.47
CA TRP A 9 -5.38 7.93 2.56
C TRP A 9 -6.87 7.63 2.77
N LEU A 10 -7.32 7.54 4.03
CA LEU A 10 -8.74 7.34 4.34
C LEU A 10 -9.61 8.50 3.85
N ILE A 11 -9.17 9.75 4.05
CA ILE A 11 -9.92 10.92 3.59
C ILE A 11 -10.00 10.96 2.07
N VAL A 12 -8.90 10.68 1.38
CA VAL A 12 -8.88 10.64 -0.09
C VAL A 12 -9.81 9.55 -0.62
N GLY A 13 -9.73 8.33 -0.07
CA GLY A 13 -10.62 7.24 -0.47
C GLY A 13 -12.10 7.53 -0.19
N ALA A 14 -12.42 8.13 0.97
CA ALA A 14 -13.78 8.54 1.28
C ALA A 14 -14.30 9.62 0.32
N ALA A 15 -13.46 10.61 -0.02
CA ALA A 15 -13.80 11.63 -1.00
C ALA A 15 -14.01 11.06 -2.40
N GLU A 16 -13.18 10.09 -2.83
CA GLU A 16 -13.31 9.40 -4.11
C GLU A 16 -14.64 8.65 -4.21
N VAL A 17 -15.02 7.91 -3.16
CA VAL A 17 -16.30 7.17 -3.12
C VAL A 17 -17.49 8.14 -3.13
N LEU A 18 -17.44 9.20 -2.31
CA LEU A 18 -18.52 10.19 -2.27
C LEU A 18 -18.69 10.89 -3.62
N LEU A 19 -17.60 11.33 -4.24
CA LEU A 19 -17.62 11.95 -5.56
C LEU A 19 -18.18 10.99 -6.62
N SER A 20 -17.77 9.72 -6.56
CA SER A 20 -18.26 8.67 -7.46
C SER A 20 -19.76 8.45 -7.34
N LEU A 21 -20.31 8.43 -6.11
CA LEU A 21 -21.75 8.30 -5.86
C LEU A 21 -22.52 9.50 -6.41
N VAL A 22 -21.99 10.71 -6.25
CA VAL A 22 -22.59 11.93 -6.82
C VAL A 22 -22.59 11.88 -8.35
N LEU A 23 -21.48 11.48 -8.96
CA LEU A 23 -21.40 11.38 -10.43
C LEU A 23 -22.37 10.32 -10.97
N LEU A 24 -22.43 9.14 -10.34
CA LEU A 24 -23.36 8.08 -10.73
C LEU A 24 -24.83 8.47 -10.56
N SER A 25 -25.17 9.29 -9.56
CA SER A 25 -26.56 9.74 -9.36
C SER A 25 -26.99 10.78 -10.40
N VAL A 26 -26.06 11.56 -10.94
CA VAL A 26 -26.33 12.55 -11.99
C VAL A 26 -26.23 11.94 -13.40
N ALA A 27 -25.54 10.81 -13.58
CA ALA A 27 -25.37 10.15 -14.88
C ALA A 27 -26.70 9.89 -15.63
N PRO A 28 -27.80 9.43 -14.99
CA PRO A 28 -29.09 9.24 -15.65
C PRO A 28 -29.69 10.52 -16.26
N ILE A 29 -29.44 11.68 -15.63
CA ILE A 29 -29.90 12.98 -16.14
C ILE A 29 -29.25 13.25 -17.50
N PHE A 30 -27.95 12.97 -17.63
CA PHE A 30 -27.25 13.13 -18.89
C PHE A 30 -27.66 12.08 -19.93
N LEU A 31 -27.83 10.82 -19.51
CA LEU A 31 -28.29 9.73 -20.39
C LEU A 31 -29.64 10.04 -21.03
N ASN A 32 -30.55 10.72 -20.31
CA ASN A 32 -31.87 11.10 -20.79
C ASN A 32 -31.95 12.56 -21.31
N SER A 33 -30.82 13.14 -21.71
CA SER A 33 -30.74 14.52 -22.21
C SER A 33 -30.25 14.58 -23.65
N ASN A 34 -30.10 15.79 -24.19
CA ASN A 34 -29.47 16.04 -25.49
C ASN A 34 -27.96 15.71 -25.52
N LYS A 35 -27.37 15.27 -24.40
CA LYS A 35 -25.94 14.91 -24.27
C LYS A 35 -25.73 13.54 -23.60
N PRO A 36 -26.25 12.45 -24.18
CA PRO A 36 -26.17 11.11 -23.58
C PRO A 36 -24.72 10.60 -23.46
N ALA A 37 -23.82 11.06 -24.33
CA ALA A 37 -22.40 10.71 -24.29
C ALA A 37 -21.73 11.01 -22.94
N ILE A 38 -22.14 12.08 -22.25
CA ILE A 38 -21.62 12.44 -20.92
C ILE A 38 -22.06 11.39 -19.89
N GLY A 39 -23.33 10.98 -19.95
CA GLY A 39 -23.87 9.96 -19.05
C GLY A 39 -23.16 8.62 -19.22
N PHE A 40 -22.90 8.19 -20.46
CA PHE A 40 -22.11 6.99 -20.74
C PHE A 40 -20.66 7.12 -20.28
N ALA A 41 -20.02 8.29 -20.47
CA ALA A 41 -18.67 8.53 -20.00
C ALA A 41 -18.56 8.38 -18.48
N ILE A 42 -19.53 8.92 -17.73
CA ILE A 42 -19.59 8.75 -16.27
C ILE A 42 -19.79 7.27 -15.90
N TRP A 43 -20.71 6.59 -16.57
CA TRP A 43 -21.02 5.18 -16.33
C TRP A 43 -19.85 4.23 -16.57
N LEU A 44 -18.94 4.58 -17.47
CA LEU A 44 -17.71 3.81 -17.71
C LEU A 44 -16.58 4.26 -16.79
N ALA A 45 -16.32 5.56 -16.70
CA ALA A 45 -15.16 6.09 -15.99
C ALA A 45 -15.23 5.81 -14.49
N VAL A 46 -16.39 6.00 -13.85
CA VAL A 46 -16.51 5.87 -12.39
C VAL A 46 -16.26 4.44 -11.92
N PRO A 47 -16.93 3.39 -12.47
CA PRO A 47 -16.64 2.01 -12.10
C PRO A 47 -15.22 1.59 -12.45
N SER A 48 -14.66 2.03 -13.58
CA SER A 48 -13.28 1.69 -13.95
C SER A 48 -12.26 2.28 -12.99
N LEU A 49 -12.42 3.55 -12.59
CA LEU A 49 -11.54 4.21 -11.64
C LEU A 49 -11.65 3.56 -10.25
N LEU A 50 -12.86 3.38 -9.73
CA LEU A 50 -13.06 2.69 -8.45
C LEU A 50 -12.54 1.25 -8.47
N GLY A 51 -12.77 0.53 -9.57
CA GLY A 51 -12.30 -0.84 -9.75
C GLY A 51 -10.78 -0.94 -9.76
N SER A 52 -10.10 -0.07 -10.51
CA SER A 52 -8.64 -0.01 -10.56
C SER A 52 -8.01 0.41 -9.23
N SER A 53 -8.61 1.40 -8.54
CA SER A 53 -8.19 1.83 -7.20
C SER A 53 -8.33 0.68 -6.18
N GLY A 54 -9.47 -0.01 -6.18
CA GLY A 54 -9.71 -1.16 -5.31
C GLY A 54 -8.75 -2.32 -5.58
N LEU A 55 -8.51 -2.65 -6.86
CA LEU A 55 -7.53 -3.67 -7.26
C LEU A 55 -6.12 -3.30 -6.79
N TYR A 56 -5.71 -2.04 -6.97
CA TYR A 56 -4.40 -1.56 -6.52
C TYR A 56 -4.21 -1.74 -5.02
N VAL A 57 -5.20 -1.30 -4.21
CA VAL A 57 -5.15 -1.45 -2.75
C VAL A 57 -5.12 -2.93 -2.35
N GLY A 58 -5.91 -3.78 -3.02
CA GLY A 58 -5.92 -5.22 -2.78
C GLY A 58 -4.57 -5.88 -3.05
N LEU A 59 -3.93 -5.55 -4.18
CA LEU A 59 -2.59 -6.04 -4.52
C LEU A 59 -1.54 -5.57 -3.53
N ARG A 60 -1.57 -4.29 -3.14
CA ARG A 60 -0.65 -3.73 -2.12
C ARG A 60 -0.83 -4.41 -0.77
N ALA A 61 -2.06 -4.66 -0.33
CA ALA A 61 -2.34 -5.35 0.93
C ALA A 61 -1.87 -6.81 0.90
N ALA A 62 -2.07 -7.50 -0.24
CA ALA A 62 -1.58 -8.86 -0.44
C ALA A 62 -0.05 -8.92 -0.39
N ASP A 63 0.64 -7.99 -1.04
CA ASP A 63 2.10 -7.91 -1.04
C ASP A 63 2.65 -7.58 0.37
N ALA A 64 2.03 -6.64 1.08
CA ALA A 64 2.37 -6.33 2.47
C ALA A 64 2.20 -7.54 3.40
N LYS A 65 1.17 -8.37 3.18
CA LYS A 65 0.96 -9.61 3.95
C LYS A 65 2.07 -10.62 3.65
N LYS A 66 2.48 -10.73 2.38
CA LYS A 66 3.60 -11.59 1.97
C LYS A 66 4.92 -11.09 2.58
N ALA A 67 5.19 -9.79 2.53
CA ALA A 67 6.33 -9.13 3.15
C ALA A 67 6.41 -9.40 4.66
N ARG A 68 5.31 -9.19 5.40
CA ARG A 68 5.22 -9.51 6.83
C ARG A 68 5.50 -10.98 7.10
N THR A 69 4.93 -11.88 6.29
CA THR A 69 5.13 -13.32 6.45
C THR A 69 6.60 -13.71 6.25
N LEU A 70 7.27 -13.15 5.23
CA LEU A 70 8.69 -13.40 4.98
C LEU A 70 9.56 -12.90 6.13
N PHE A 71 9.27 -11.70 6.65
CA PHE A 71 9.98 -11.14 7.78
C PHE A 71 9.81 -11.98 9.06
N LEU A 72 8.57 -12.34 9.40
CA LEU A 72 8.29 -13.11 10.63
C LEU A 72 8.80 -14.55 10.59
N LYS A 73 8.99 -15.13 9.40
CA LYS A 73 9.68 -16.41 9.28
C LYS A 73 11.13 -16.34 9.77
N ARG A 74 11.80 -15.20 9.60
CA ARG A 74 13.19 -15.00 10.03
C ARG A 74 13.29 -14.45 11.45
N PHE A 75 12.37 -13.55 11.82
CA PHE A 75 12.34 -12.88 13.11
C PHE A 75 10.96 -13.04 13.79
N PRO A 76 10.66 -14.23 14.34
CA PRO A 76 9.38 -14.52 14.96
C PRO A 76 9.08 -13.64 16.19
N GLU A 77 10.11 -13.11 16.85
CA GLU A 77 10.01 -12.22 18.01
C GLU A 77 9.30 -10.88 17.72
N TYR A 78 9.13 -10.52 16.44
CA TYR A 78 8.45 -9.29 16.01
C TYR A 78 6.99 -9.51 15.54
N ASP A 79 6.33 -10.60 15.92
CA ASP A 79 4.94 -10.88 15.50
C ASP A 79 3.94 -9.75 15.87
N ALA A 80 4.22 -9.00 16.94
CA ALA A 80 3.42 -7.84 17.34
C ALA A 80 3.41 -6.69 16.32
N ILE A 81 4.29 -6.70 15.31
CA ILE A 81 4.33 -5.64 14.29
C ILE A 81 3.09 -5.73 13.38
N ALA A 82 2.35 -4.63 13.34
CA ALA A 82 1.16 -4.48 12.53
C ALA A 82 1.47 -4.53 11.02
N LEU A 83 0.53 -5.09 10.25
CA LEU A 83 0.58 -5.13 8.78
C LEU A 83 0.79 -3.73 8.16
N ALA A 84 0.30 -2.68 8.82
CA ALA A 84 0.43 -1.29 8.38
C ALA A 84 1.90 -0.82 8.26
N GLU A 85 2.85 -1.43 8.97
CA GLU A 85 4.28 -1.12 8.82
C GLU A 85 4.87 -1.71 7.53
N PHE A 86 4.23 -2.72 6.96
CA PHE A 86 4.63 -3.36 5.71
C PHE A 86 3.88 -2.82 4.49
N LEU A 87 2.89 -1.93 4.68
CA LEU A 87 2.10 -1.39 3.57
C LEU A 87 2.92 -0.60 2.56
N ASP A 88 4.04 0.00 2.99
CA ASP A 88 4.93 0.77 2.12
C ASP A 88 6.10 -0.07 1.56
N ILE A 89 6.35 -1.26 2.12
CA ILE A 89 7.50 -2.12 1.79
C ILE A 89 7.05 -3.25 0.86
N SER A 90 7.77 -3.51 -0.22
CA SER A 90 7.45 -4.63 -1.10
C SER A 90 7.99 -5.95 -0.57
N SER A 91 7.35 -7.07 -0.89
CA SER A 91 7.88 -8.39 -0.50
C SER A 91 9.27 -8.68 -1.08
N GLN A 92 9.59 -8.11 -2.24
CA GLN A 92 10.91 -8.22 -2.86
C GLN A 92 11.98 -7.42 -2.09
N GLN A 93 11.67 -6.20 -1.64
CA GLN A 93 12.58 -5.42 -0.80
C GLN A 93 12.89 -6.14 0.52
N VAL A 94 11.90 -6.83 1.10
CA VAL A 94 12.13 -7.67 2.27
C VAL A 94 13.12 -8.79 1.97
N LEU A 95 12.97 -9.50 0.85
CA LEU A 95 13.91 -10.56 0.46
C LEU A 95 15.33 -10.03 0.26
N GLU A 96 15.49 -8.95 -0.51
CA GLU A 96 16.79 -8.33 -0.76
C GLU A 96 17.46 -7.86 0.54
N SER A 97 16.69 -7.30 1.47
CA SER A 97 17.20 -6.87 2.77
C SER A 97 17.61 -8.05 3.66
N LEU A 98 16.88 -9.17 3.59
CA LEU A 98 17.20 -10.40 4.31
C LEU A 98 18.47 -11.07 3.73
N GLU A 99 18.61 -11.11 2.40
CA GLU A 99 19.81 -11.61 1.74
C GLU A 99 21.04 -10.76 2.09
N MET A 100 20.90 -9.43 2.07
CA MET A 100 21.97 -8.51 2.49
C MET A 100 22.33 -8.73 3.96
N LEU A 101 21.36 -8.98 4.82
CA LEU A 101 21.58 -9.33 6.22
C LEU A 101 22.40 -10.61 6.39
N ASP A 102 22.10 -11.66 5.62
CA ASP A 102 22.86 -12.91 5.69
C ASP A 102 24.31 -12.71 5.23
N VAL A 103 24.56 -11.87 4.21
CA VAL A 103 25.92 -11.49 3.78
C VAL A 103 26.65 -10.68 4.86
N LEU A 104 25.96 -9.73 5.49
CA LEU A 104 26.55 -8.85 6.50
C LEU A 104 26.80 -9.55 7.84
N GLN A 105 26.02 -10.58 8.20
CA GLN A 105 26.30 -11.41 9.38
C GLN A 105 27.62 -12.17 9.29
N SER A 106 28.14 -12.39 8.09
CA SER A 106 29.49 -12.94 7.86
C SER A 106 30.61 -11.94 8.16
N ASP A 107 30.30 -10.66 8.31
CA ASP A 107 31.27 -9.59 8.54
C ASP A 107 31.38 -9.28 10.05
N PRO A 108 32.58 -9.42 10.66
CA PRO A 108 32.78 -9.16 12.08
C PRO A 108 32.47 -7.71 12.50
N ASP A 109 32.50 -6.74 11.58
CA ASP A 109 32.22 -5.33 11.87
C ASP A 109 30.71 -5.03 11.95
N PHE A 110 29.85 -5.92 11.44
CA PHE A 110 28.41 -5.68 11.40
C PHE A 110 27.75 -5.74 12.78
N GLN A 111 28.33 -6.50 13.72
CA GLN A 111 27.85 -6.55 15.10
C GLN A 111 28.02 -5.21 15.83
N ALA A 112 28.93 -4.34 15.38
CA ALA A 112 29.15 -3.02 15.98
C ALA A 112 28.07 -1.99 15.60
N LEU A 113 27.27 -2.25 14.55
CA LEU A 113 26.30 -1.29 14.01
C LEU A 113 24.96 -1.25 14.76
N HIS A 114 24.68 -2.17 15.68
CA HIS A 114 23.44 -2.24 16.48
C HIS A 114 22.14 -2.00 15.68
N LEU A 115 22.11 -2.36 14.39
CA LEU A 115 20.95 -2.11 13.52
C LEU A 115 19.80 -3.03 13.91
N THR A 116 18.62 -2.45 14.11
CA THR A 116 17.42 -3.27 14.29
C THR A 116 16.97 -3.85 12.94
N PRO A 117 16.49 -5.11 12.88
CA PRO A 117 16.01 -5.72 11.62
C PRO A 117 14.96 -4.88 10.89
N MET A 118 14.18 -4.10 11.63
CA MET A 118 13.18 -3.20 11.06
C MET A 118 13.77 -1.93 10.43
N GLU A 119 14.92 -1.45 10.90
CA GLU A 119 15.66 -0.35 10.28
C GLU A 119 16.32 -0.78 8.97
N LEU A 120 16.81 -2.01 8.90
CA LEU A 120 17.29 -2.60 7.65
C LEU A 120 16.18 -2.68 6.60
N LEU A 121 14.98 -3.13 6.99
CA LEU A 121 13.83 -3.20 6.09
C LEU A 121 13.35 -1.86 5.56
N LYS A 122 13.45 -0.80 6.36
CA LYS A 122 13.02 0.55 5.95
C LYS A 122 14.06 1.24 5.04
N GLY A 123 15.14 0.53 4.71
CA GLY A 123 16.41 1.11 4.33
C GLY A 123 16.95 1.93 5.49
N ILE A 124 18.27 2.05 5.60
CA ILE A 124 18.89 3.09 6.42
C ILE A 124 18.36 4.42 5.87
N LYS A 125 17.26 4.91 6.43
CA LYS A 125 16.65 6.16 6.04
C LYS A 125 17.58 7.21 6.60
N LYS A 126 18.62 7.51 5.82
CA LYS A 126 19.59 8.58 6.07
C LYS A 126 18.75 9.80 6.46
N ARG A 127 18.86 10.17 7.73
CA ARG A 127 18.44 11.48 8.22
C ARG A 127 19.18 12.55 7.44
#